data_AF-A0A9X6TH82-F1
#
_entry.id   AF-A0A9X6TH82-F1
#
_cell.length_a   1.000
_cell.length_b   1.000
_cell.length_c   1.000
_cell.angle_alpha   90.00
_cell.angle_beta   90.00
_cell.angle_gamma   90.00
#
_symmetry.space_group_name_H-M   'P 1'
#
loop_
_entity.id
_entity.type
_entity.pdbx_description
1 polymer ?
#
loop_
_entity_poly.entity_id
_entity_poly.type
_entity_poly.pdbx_seq_one_letter_code
_entity_poly.pdbx_strand_id
1 'polypeptide(L)'
;MAAFNGATQAQVEDILKKIVDCINRGNDHFILLAQRDKNEATLLELGFRPADVRRIVEEELTYEDYYRGPNPNGSSNVPPRLRSSDMWEFGKVVTGNKTMEVYIKFSFIEDNDGPFTCCVSFHEPDRTITYPLK
;
A
#
# COMPACT_ATOMS: atom_id res chain seq x y z
N MET A 1 -9.69 -2.38 -28.61
CA MET A 1 -9.44 -1.94 -27.22
C MET A 1 -8.46 -2.93 -26.61
N ALA A 2 -7.33 -2.49 -26.07
CA ALA A 2 -6.44 -3.39 -25.33
C ALA A 2 -7.16 -3.82 -24.05
N ALA A 3 -7.18 -5.12 -23.74
CA ALA A 3 -7.73 -5.61 -22.49
C ALA A 3 -6.92 -5.02 -21.33
N PHE A 4 -7.61 -4.58 -20.28
CA PHE A 4 -6.98 -4.20 -19.04
C PHE A 4 -6.17 -5.39 -18.52
N ASN A 5 -4.86 -5.21 -18.36
CA ASN A 5 -3.91 -6.28 -18.03
C ASN A 5 -3.43 -6.17 -16.56
N GLY A 6 -4.34 -5.81 -15.65
CA GLY A 6 -4.08 -5.72 -14.22
C GLY A 6 -4.97 -6.66 -13.41
N ALA A 7 -4.79 -6.68 -12.09
CA ALA A 7 -5.56 -7.52 -11.20
C ALA A 7 -7.08 -7.29 -11.29
N THR A 8 -7.85 -8.37 -11.16
CA THR A 8 -9.31 -8.33 -11.03
C THR A 8 -9.72 -7.86 -9.64
N GLN A 9 -10.96 -7.39 -9.48
CA GLN A 9 -11.52 -7.03 -8.17
C GLN A 9 -11.29 -8.11 -7.11
N ALA A 10 -11.58 -9.37 -7.41
CA ALA A 10 -11.41 -10.47 -6.46
C ALA A 10 -9.95 -10.66 -6.03
N GLN A 11 -8.98 -10.47 -6.93
CA GLN A 11 -7.55 -10.52 -6.60
C GLN A 11 -7.12 -9.34 -5.73
N VAL A 12 -7.67 -8.15 -5.98
CA VAL A 12 -7.41 -6.96 -5.17
C VAL A 12 -8.02 -7.09 -3.76
N GLU A 13 -9.23 -7.62 -3.66
CA GLU A 13 -9.85 -7.90 -2.35
C GLU A 13 -9.09 -8.98 -1.56
N ASP A 14 -8.58 -10.01 -2.24
CA ASP A 14 -7.74 -11.05 -1.60
C ASP A 14 -6.45 -10.45 -1.02
N ILE A 15 -5.74 -9.64 -1.80
CA ILE A 15 -4.49 -9.04 -1.30
C ILE A 15 -4.75 -8.04 -0.17
N LEU A 16 -5.84 -7.27 -0.21
CA LEU A 16 -6.20 -6.37 0.87
C LEU A 16 -6.46 -7.14 2.17
N LYS A 17 -7.19 -8.26 2.12
CA LYS A 17 -7.38 -9.15 3.28
C LYS A 17 -6.04 -9.63 3.85
N LYS A 18 -5.14 -10.10 2.99
CA LYS A 18 -3.80 -10.56 3.41
C LYS A 18 -2.95 -9.44 4.01
N ILE A 19 -3.05 -8.21 3.48
CA ILE A 19 -2.38 -7.03 4.06
C ILE A 19 -2.94 -6.72 5.45
N VAL A 20 -4.26 -6.76 5.63
CA VAL A 20 -4.91 -6.56 6.93
C VAL A 20 -4.50 -7.66 7.92
N ASP A 21 -4.44 -8.91 7.48
CA ASP A 21 -3.92 -10.02 8.29
C ASP A 21 -2.49 -9.76 8.77
N CYS A 22 -1.63 -9.20 7.91
CA CYS A 22 -0.28 -8.80 8.32
C CYS A 22 -0.29 -7.73 9.41
N ILE A 23 -1.18 -6.74 9.33
CA ILE A 23 -1.26 -5.67 10.34
C ILE A 23 -1.72 -6.25 11.68
N ASN A 24 -2.76 -7.11 11.67
CA ASN A 24 -3.29 -7.78 12.85
C ASN A 24 -2.28 -8.69 13.55
N ARG A 25 -1.34 -9.29 12.79
CA ARG A 25 -0.24 -10.10 13.33
C ARG A 25 0.90 -9.28 13.93
N GLY A 26 0.89 -7.96 13.74
CA GLY A 26 1.84 -7.03 14.36
C GLY A 26 3.11 -6.78 13.54
N ASN A 27 4.10 -6.20 14.20
CA ASN A 27 5.29 -5.63 13.55
C ASN A 27 6.21 -6.66 12.87
N ASP A 28 6.08 -7.95 13.23
CA ASP A 28 6.82 -9.04 12.60
C ASP A 28 6.25 -9.41 11.22
N HIS A 29 5.05 -8.91 10.88
CA HIS A 29 4.36 -9.17 9.62
C HIS A 29 4.02 -7.92 8.81
N PHE A 30 3.93 -6.76 9.47
CA PHE A 30 3.69 -5.48 8.83
C PHE A 30 4.74 -4.45 9.19
N ILE A 31 5.43 -3.93 8.18
CA ILE A 31 6.38 -2.80 8.31
C ILE A 31 5.84 -1.59 7.57
N LEU A 32 5.89 -0.42 8.21
CA LEU A 32 5.66 0.88 7.57
C LEU A 32 6.97 1.65 7.50
N LEU A 33 7.40 2.03 6.29
CA LEU A 33 8.59 2.86 6.08
C LEU A 33 8.29 4.35 6.28
N ALA A 34 7.75 4.72 7.44
CA ALA A 34 7.29 6.08 7.73
C ALA A 34 8.40 7.14 7.65
N GLN A 35 9.65 6.76 7.91
CA GLN A 35 10.82 7.65 7.97
C GLN A 35 11.47 7.93 6.61
N ARG A 36 10.84 7.52 5.50
CA ARG A 36 11.30 7.93 4.17
C ARG A 36 10.87 9.38 3.94
N ASP A 37 11.75 10.22 3.39
CA ASP A 37 11.54 11.66 3.23
C ASP A 37 10.13 12.04 2.74
N LYS A 38 9.63 11.39 1.66
CA LYS A 38 8.28 11.66 1.13
C LYS A 38 7.16 11.21 2.06
N ASN A 39 7.31 10.04 2.68
CA ASN A 39 6.31 9.51 3.61
C ASN A 39 6.25 10.41 4.84
N GLU A 40 7.40 10.75 5.42
CA GLU A 40 7.49 11.62 6.60
C GLU A 40 6.88 12.99 6.32
N ALA A 41 7.24 13.62 5.20
CA ALA A 41 6.68 14.92 4.81
C ALA A 41 5.16 14.88 4.65
N THR A 42 4.62 13.87 3.96
CA THR A 42 3.17 13.72 3.79
C THR A 42 2.46 13.44 5.11
N LEU A 43 3.03 12.59 5.98
CA LEU A 43 2.46 12.31 7.29
C LEU A 43 2.41 13.57 8.16
N LEU A 44 3.50 14.36 8.18
CA LEU A 44 3.54 15.64 8.89
C LEU A 44 2.49 16.62 8.37
N GLU A 45 2.37 16.74 7.05
CA GLU A 45 1.41 17.66 6.44
C GLU A 45 -0.05 17.27 6.70
N LEU A 46 -0.34 15.97 6.71
CA LEU A 46 -1.65 15.44 7.08
C LEU A 46 -1.90 15.42 8.59
N GLY A 47 -0.87 15.62 9.42
CA GLY A 47 -0.97 15.44 10.88
C GLY A 47 -1.16 13.97 11.29
N PHE A 48 -0.73 13.04 10.44
CA PHE A 48 -0.88 11.60 10.64
C PHE A 48 0.32 10.99 11.37
N ARG A 49 0.02 9.94 12.13
CA ARG A 49 0.97 9.04 12.78
C ARG A 49 0.94 7.68 12.07
N PRO A 50 1.93 6.80 12.32
CA PRO A 50 1.89 5.42 11.83
C PRO A 50 0.60 4.65 12.13
N ALA A 51 -0.07 4.96 13.24
CA ALA A 51 -1.36 4.36 13.60
C ALA A 51 -2.48 4.77 12.65
N ASP A 52 -2.48 6.01 12.15
CA ASP A 52 -3.48 6.49 11.20
C ASP A 52 -3.34 5.78 9.85
N VAL A 53 -2.12 5.55 9.40
CA VAL A 53 -1.85 4.75 8.19
C VAL A 53 -2.40 3.34 8.33
N ARG A 54 -2.15 2.68 9.47
CA ARG A 54 -2.69 1.33 9.73
C ARG A 54 -4.21 1.34 9.67
N ARG A 55 -4.86 2.26 10.39
CA ARG A 55 -6.31 2.43 10.40
C ARG A 55 -6.88 2.63 8.99
N ILE A 56 -6.28 3.49 8.18
CA ILE A 56 -6.71 3.73 6.79
C ILE A 56 -6.64 2.45 5.96
N VAL A 57 -5.57 1.67 6.12
CA VAL A 57 -5.40 0.40 5.38
C VAL A 57 -6.37 -0.67 5.87
N GLU A 58 -6.62 -0.74 7.17
CA GLU A 58 -7.52 -1.73 7.79
C GLU A 58 -8.99 -1.45 7.54
N GLU A 59 -9.41 -0.19 7.62
CA GLU A 59 -10.82 0.19 7.69
C GLU A 59 -11.35 0.86 6.42
N GLU A 60 -10.48 1.52 5.64
CA GLU A 60 -10.94 2.42 4.59
C GLU A 60 -10.51 2.02 3.17
N LEU A 61 -9.36 1.35 3.01
CA LEU A 61 -8.81 1.00 1.71
C LEU A 61 -9.64 -0.11 1.05
N THR A 62 -10.12 0.12 -0.17
CA THR A 62 -10.97 -0.83 -0.90
C THR A 62 -10.39 -1.19 -2.26
N TYR A 63 -11.04 -2.10 -2.99
CA TYR A 63 -10.62 -2.44 -4.35
C TYR A 63 -10.76 -1.28 -5.33
N GLU A 64 -11.62 -0.29 -5.06
CA GLU A 64 -11.79 0.88 -5.93
C GLU A 64 -10.58 1.83 -5.86
N ASP A 65 -9.82 1.75 -4.76
CA ASP A 65 -8.59 2.52 -4.54
C ASP A 65 -7.39 1.92 -5.29
N TYR A 66 -7.56 0.76 -5.92
CA TYR A 66 -6.48 0.09 -6.65
C TYR A 66 -6.05 0.88 -7.87
N TYR A 67 -4.73 1.02 -8.02
CA TYR A 67 -4.10 1.66 -9.17
C TYR A 67 -3.56 0.61 -10.14
N ARG A 68 -2.63 -0.24 -9.68
CA ARG A 68 -1.97 -1.25 -10.50
C ARG A 68 -1.24 -2.30 -9.66
N GLY A 69 -1.02 -3.45 -10.26
CA GLY A 69 -0.30 -4.58 -9.68
C GLY A 69 -0.99 -5.92 -10.00
N PRO A 70 -0.44 -7.03 -9.51
CA PRO A 70 0.91 -7.14 -8.95
C PRO A 70 1.97 -6.81 -10.01
N ASN A 71 3.01 -6.07 -9.62
CA ASN A 71 4.19 -5.84 -10.44
C ASN A 71 5.42 -6.41 -9.73
N PRO A 72 6.44 -6.92 -10.45
CA PRO A 72 7.69 -7.33 -9.81
C PRO A 72 8.30 -6.18 -9.00
N ASN A 73 8.79 -6.49 -7.80
CA ASN A 73 9.44 -5.48 -6.96
C ASN A 73 10.75 -4.96 -7.59
N GLY A 74 10.75 -3.69 -7.99
CA GLY A 74 11.94 -2.96 -8.44
C GLY A 74 12.58 -2.04 -7.38
N SER A 75 12.10 -2.05 -6.14
CA SER A 75 12.55 -1.16 -5.07
C SER A 75 13.60 -1.80 -4.16
N SER A 76 14.73 -1.12 -4.00
CA SER A 76 15.77 -1.49 -3.02
C SER A 76 15.45 -1.08 -1.58
N ASN A 77 14.36 -0.35 -1.36
CA ASN A 77 14.00 0.20 -0.04
C ASN A 77 13.31 -0.81 0.89
N VAL A 78 12.97 -1.99 0.38
CA VAL A 78 12.28 -3.02 1.16
C VAL A 78 13.28 -3.86 1.98
N PRO A 79 12.82 -4.49 3.08
CA PRO A 79 13.57 -5.54 3.76
C PRO A 79 14.14 -6.61 2.80
N PRO A 80 15.32 -7.21 3.08
CA PRO A 80 15.93 -8.19 2.20
C PRO A 80 15.01 -9.34 1.76
N ARG A 81 14.15 -9.83 2.65
CA ARG A 81 13.17 -10.90 2.36
C ARG A 81 12.15 -10.54 1.27
N LEU A 82 11.93 -9.25 1.04
CA LEU A 82 10.94 -8.72 0.10
C LEU A 82 11.53 -8.36 -1.27
N ARG A 83 12.84 -8.54 -1.50
CA ARG A 83 13.49 -8.08 -2.76
C ARG A 83 12.93 -8.73 -4.04
N SER A 84 12.33 -9.91 -3.93
CA SER A 84 11.67 -10.63 -5.04
C SER A 84 10.15 -10.65 -4.90
N SER A 85 9.57 -9.74 -4.11
CA SER A 85 8.14 -9.67 -3.85
C SER A 85 7.35 -9.16 -5.05
N ASP A 86 6.02 -9.23 -4.94
CA ASP A 86 5.13 -8.41 -5.75
C ASP A 86 4.91 -7.04 -5.11
N MET A 87 4.59 -6.06 -5.95
CA MET A 87 4.23 -4.70 -5.59
C MET A 87 2.79 -4.41 -5.99
N TRP A 88 2.04 -3.90 -5.02
CA TRP A 88 0.64 -3.51 -5.17
C TRP A 88 0.51 -2.02 -4.86
N GLU A 89 -0.07 -1.28 -5.79
CA GLU A 89 -0.16 0.17 -5.73
C GLU A 89 -1.62 0.61 -5.71
N PHE A 90 -1.90 1.55 -4.83
CA PHE A 90 -3.22 2.11 -4.56
C PHE A 90 -3.12 3.64 -4.49
N GLY A 91 -4.25 4.31 -4.71
CA GLY A 91 -4.44 5.72 -4.41
C GLY A 91 -5.62 5.88 -3.47
N LYS A 92 -5.60 6.89 -2.60
CA LYS A 92 -6.76 7.17 -1.76
C LYS A 92 -6.83 8.64 -1.39
N VAL A 93 -8.01 9.23 -1.44
CA VAL A 93 -8.24 10.54 -0.84
C VAL A 93 -8.45 10.37 0.65
N VAL A 94 -7.59 11.00 1.45
CA VAL A 94 -7.61 10.95 2.92
C VAL A 94 -7.73 12.36 3.49
N THR A 95 -8.28 12.48 4.69
CA THR A 95 -8.47 13.76 5.37
C THR A 95 -7.82 13.73 6.75
N GLY A 96 -6.83 14.60 6.94
CA GLY A 96 -6.26 14.94 8.24
C GLY A 96 -6.34 16.45 8.45
N ASN A 97 -5.19 17.10 8.66
CA ASN A 97 -5.08 18.57 8.65
C ASN A 97 -5.51 19.19 7.32
N LYS A 98 -5.34 18.45 6.22
CA LYS A 98 -5.87 18.77 4.89
C LYS A 98 -6.41 17.52 4.21
N THR A 99 -7.19 17.69 3.15
CA THR A 99 -7.58 16.61 2.26
C THR A 99 -6.54 16.47 1.15
N MET A 100 -6.07 15.24 0.91
CA MET A 100 -5.02 14.94 -0.07
C MET A 100 -5.27 13.55 -0.68
N GLU A 101 -4.99 13.38 -1.98
CA GLU A 101 -4.79 12.05 -2.56
C GLU A 101 -3.42 11.53 -2.13
N VAL A 102 -3.35 10.33 -1.55
CA VAL A 102 -2.11 9.65 -1.19
C VAL A 102 -1.90 8.45 -2.10
N TYR A 103 -0.66 8.29 -2.54
CA TYR A 103 -0.17 7.09 -3.18
C TYR A 103 0.34 6.10 -2.13
N ILE A 104 -0.19 4.88 -2.19
CA ILE A 104 0.10 3.81 -1.24
C ILE A 104 0.70 2.64 -2.00
N LYS A 105 1.84 2.11 -1.54
CA LYS A 105 2.51 0.96 -2.17
C LYS A 105 2.88 -0.09 -1.15
N PHE A 106 2.45 -1.32 -1.41
CA PHE A 106 2.79 -2.49 -0.61
C PHE A 106 3.71 -3.43 -1.38
N SER A 107 4.73 -3.91 -0.69
CA SER A 107 5.57 -5.03 -1.11
C SER A 107 5.12 -6.26 -0.33
N PHE A 108 4.70 -7.32 -1.02
CA PHE A 108 4.03 -8.46 -0.39
C PHE A 108 4.65 -9.80 -0.79
N ILE A 109 4.85 -10.67 0.19
CA ILE A 109 5.15 -12.09 0.00
C ILE A 109 4.25 -12.94 0.89
N GLU A 110 4.15 -14.21 0.53
CA GLU A 110 3.58 -15.26 1.37
C GLU A 110 4.60 -16.40 1.40
N ASP A 111 5.13 -16.69 2.59
CA ASP A 111 6.11 -17.76 2.80
C ASP A 111 5.64 -18.72 3.91
N ASN A 112 6.53 -19.60 4.38
CA ASN A 112 6.19 -20.60 5.39
C ASN A 112 5.76 -19.98 6.74
N ASP A 113 6.16 -18.72 7.03
CA ASP A 113 5.75 -17.99 8.23
C ASP A 113 4.43 -17.21 7.99
N GLY A 114 3.81 -17.40 6.83
CA GLY A 114 2.56 -16.76 6.40
C GLY A 114 2.80 -15.44 5.66
N PRO A 115 1.75 -14.61 5.49
CA PRO A 115 1.85 -13.36 4.76
C PRO A 115 2.75 -12.36 5.50
N PHE A 116 3.55 -11.63 4.72
CA PHE A 116 4.38 -10.52 5.18
C PHE A 116 4.29 -9.37 4.19
N THR A 117 4.10 -8.15 4.71
CA THR A 117 3.99 -6.96 3.88
C THR A 117 4.79 -5.79 4.42
N CYS A 118 5.28 -4.96 3.49
CA CYS A 118 5.88 -3.68 3.80
C CYS A 118 5.11 -2.59 3.06
N CYS A 119 4.53 -1.64 3.79
CA CYS A 119 4.06 -0.38 3.24
C CYS A 119 5.27 0.51 2.93
N VAL A 120 5.66 0.53 1.66
CA VAL A 120 6.85 1.21 1.15
C VAL A 120 6.60 2.69 0.91
N SER A 121 5.40 3.02 0.43
CA SER A 121 4.96 4.38 0.14
C SER A 121 3.64 4.66 0.83
N PHE A 122 3.55 5.84 1.45
CA PHE A 122 2.32 6.52 1.87
C PHE A 122 2.62 8.02 1.75
N HIS A 123 2.49 8.57 0.55
CA HIS A 123 2.87 9.95 0.28
C HIS A 123 2.04 10.58 -0.84
N GLU A 124 2.08 11.89 -0.98
CA GLU A 124 1.44 12.61 -2.11
C GLU A 124 1.95 12.05 -3.46
N PRO A 125 1.05 11.79 -4.43
CA PRO A 125 1.45 11.22 -5.71
C PRO A 125 2.25 12.20 -6.56
N ASP A 126 3.37 11.72 -7.14
CA ASP A 126 4.14 12.49 -8.13
C ASP A 126 3.46 12.52 -9.51
N ARG A 127 2.44 11.68 -9.72
CA ARG A 127 1.74 11.46 -11.00
C ARG A 127 0.30 11.12 -10.73
N THR A 128 -0.59 11.50 -11.64
CA THR A 128 -2.01 11.15 -11.58
C THR A 128 -2.20 9.64 -11.42
N ILE A 129 -2.99 9.26 -10.41
CA ILE A 129 -3.43 7.89 -10.18
C ILE A 129 -4.67 7.62 -11.04
N THR A 130 -4.73 6.45 -11.68
CA THR A 130 -5.92 5.98 -12.38
C THR A 130 -6.54 4.84 -11.60
N TYR A 131 -7.86 4.79 -11.48
CA TYR A 131 -8.58 3.77 -10.71
C TYR A 131 -9.30 2.79 -11.65
N PRO A 132 -8.63 1.78 -12.22
CA PRO A 132 -9.19 0.93 -13.28
C PRO A 132 -10.36 0.05 -12.85
N LEU A 133 -10.61 -0.10 -11.55
CA LEU A 133 -11.70 -0.92 -11.00
C LEU A 133 -12.86 -0.08 -10.44
N LYS A 134 -12.80 1.25 -10.60
CA LYS A 134 -13.83 2.19 -10.17
C LYS A 134 -14.74 2.60 -11.32
#